data_AF-Q8DP32-F1
#
_entry.id   AF-Q8DP32-F1
#
_cell.length_a   1.000
_cell.length_b   1.000
_cell.length_c   1.000
_cell.angle_alpha   90.00
_cell.angle_beta   90.00
_cell.angle_gamma   90.00
#
_symmetry.space_group_name_H-M   'P 1'
#
loop_
_entity.id
_entity.type
_entity.pdbx_description
1 polymer ?
#
loop_
_entity_poly.entity_id
_entity_poly.type
_entity_poly.pdbx_seq_one_letter_code
_entity_poly.pdbx_strand_id
1 'polypeptide(L)'
;MSHENNHQQAQMLRGTAWLTASNFISRLLGAVYIIPWYIWMGAYAAKANGLFTMGYNIYAWFLLVSTAGIPVAVAKQVAKYNTMREEEHSFALIRSFLGFMTGLGLVFALVLYVFAPWLADLSGVGKDLIPIMQSLAWGVLIFPSMSVIRGFFQGMNNLKPYAMSQIAEQVIRVIWMLLATFIIMKLGSGDYLAAVTQSTFAAFVGMVASFAVLIYFLAQEGSLKRVFETGDKINSKRLLVDTIKEAIPFILTGSAIQLFQILDQLTFINSMSWFTNYSNEDLVVMFSYFSANPNKITMILISVGVSIGSVGLPLLTENYVKGDLKAASRLVQDSLTLLFMFLLPATVGVVMVGEPLYTVFYGKPDSLALGLFVFAVLQSIILGLYMVLSPMLQAMFRNRKAVLYFIYGSIAKLVLQLPTIALFHSYGPLISTTIALIIPNVLMYRDICKVTGVKRKVILKRTILISLLTLVMFLLIGTIQWLLGFFFQPSGRLWSFFYVALVGAMGGGLYMVMSLRTYLLDKVIGKAQADRLRAKFKLS
;
A
#
# COMPACT_ATOMS: atom_id res chain seq x y z
N MET A 1 -29.96 -8.82 -26.70
CA MET A 1 -28.58 -8.31 -26.52
C MET A 1 -28.47 -7.00 -25.74
N SER A 2 -29.37 -6.01 -25.86
CA SER A 2 -29.26 -4.76 -25.06
C SER A 2 -29.58 -4.95 -23.56
N HIS A 3 -30.56 -5.79 -23.22
CA HIS A 3 -30.95 -6.02 -21.81
C HIS A 3 -29.89 -6.77 -20.99
N GLU A 4 -29.23 -7.79 -21.54
CA GLU A 4 -28.14 -8.51 -20.85
C GLU A 4 -26.91 -7.62 -20.63
N ASN A 5 -26.52 -6.83 -21.64
CA ASN A 5 -25.42 -5.87 -21.49
C ASN A 5 -25.74 -4.80 -20.44
N ASN A 6 -26.97 -4.30 -20.39
CA ASN A 6 -27.40 -3.36 -19.36
C ASN A 6 -27.39 -3.97 -17.95
N HIS A 7 -27.76 -5.25 -17.81
CA HIS A 7 -27.74 -5.94 -16.52
C HIS A 7 -26.30 -6.17 -16.01
N GLN A 8 -25.41 -6.65 -16.87
CA GLN A 8 -24.00 -6.84 -16.53
C GLN A 8 -23.31 -5.50 -16.19
N GLN A 9 -23.57 -4.44 -16.97
CA GLN A 9 -23.05 -3.11 -16.66
C GLN A 9 -23.57 -2.60 -15.31
N ALA A 10 -24.87 -2.76 -15.01
CA ALA A 10 -25.44 -2.34 -13.74
C ALA A 10 -24.86 -3.13 -12.55
N GLN A 11 -24.67 -4.44 -12.70
CA GLN A 11 -24.07 -5.29 -11.68
C GLN A 11 -22.60 -4.93 -11.44
N MET A 12 -21.83 -4.68 -12.50
CA MET A 12 -20.43 -4.23 -12.40
C MET A 12 -20.33 -2.85 -11.75
N LEU A 13 -21.25 -1.92 -12.07
CA LEU A 13 -21.26 -0.58 -11.48
C LEU A 13 -21.55 -0.64 -9.98
N ARG A 14 -22.57 -1.43 -9.57
CA ARG A 14 -22.89 -1.66 -8.16
C ARG A 14 -21.74 -2.37 -7.42
N GLY A 15 -21.13 -3.37 -8.04
CA GLY A 15 -19.98 -4.06 -7.47
C GLY A 15 -18.78 -3.13 -7.26
N THR A 16 -18.51 -2.26 -8.23
CA THR A 16 -17.43 -1.27 -8.14
C THR A 16 -17.70 -0.25 -7.03
N ALA A 17 -18.96 0.19 -6.87
CA ALA A 17 -19.35 1.08 -5.77
C ALA A 17 -19.11 0.42 -4.40
N TRP A 18 -19.49 -0.85 -4.24
CA TRP A 18 -19.22 -1.63 -3.01
C TRP A 18 -17.73 -1.72 -2.70
N LEU A 19 -16.88 -2.07 -3.67
CA LEU A 19 -15.43 -2.14 -3.46
C LEU A 19 -14.81 -0.78 -3.16
N THR A 20 -15.32 0.29 -3.77
CA THR A 20 -14.81 1.64 -3.52
C THR A 20 -15.13 2.05 -2.07
N ALA A 21 -16.36 1.82 -1.63
CA ALA A 21 -16.79 2.09 -0.27
C ALA A 21 -16.01 1.24 0.76
N SER A 22 -15.84 -0.06 0.52
CA SER A 22 -15.08 -0.94 1.41
C SER A 22 -13.63 -0.48 1.53
N ASN A 23 -12.96 -0.18 0.42
CA ASN A 23 -11.59 0.32 0.43
C ASN A 23 -11.45 1.64 1.20
N PHE A 24 -12.40 2.56 1.04
CA PHE A 24 -12.38 3.83 1.77
C PHE A 24 -12.57 3.62 3.27
N ILE A 25 -13.61 2.88 3.67
CA ILE A 25 -13.90 2.57 5.08
C ILE A 25 -12.71 1.85 5.71
N SER A 26 -12.16 0.84 5.03
CA SER A 26 -11.05 0.07 5.57
C SER A 26 -9.79 0.92 5.79
N ARG A 27 -9.47 1.82 4.85
CA ARG A 27 -8.33 2.73 4.97
C ARG A 27 -8.54 3.78 6.06
N LEU A 28 -9.73 4.35 6.15
CA LEU A 28 -10.06 5.34 7.17
C LEU A 28 -9.94 4.74 8.56
N LEU A 29 -10.57 3.58 8.81
CA LEU A 29 -10.42 2.85 10.07
C LEU A 29 -8.97 2.48 10.35
N GLY A 30 -8.23 2.08 9.31
CA GLY A 30 -6.79 1.78 9.36
C GLY A 30 -5.90 2.96 9.77
N ALA A 31 -6.33 4.19 9.55
CA ALA A 31 -5.63 5.39 10.00
C ALA A 31 -6.11 5.85 11.39
N VAL A 32 -7.43 5.89 11.59
CA VAL A 32 -8.05 6.42 12.81
C VAL A 32 -7.66 5.62 14.05
N TYR A 33 -7.51 4.30 13.96
CA TYR A 33 -7.18 3.49 15.15
C TYR A 33 -5.84 3.87 15.79
N ILE A 34 -4.89 4.43 15.03
CA ILE A 34 -3.58 4.83 15.59
C ILE A 34 -3.79 5.80 16.73
N ILE A 35 -4.72 6.74 16.58
CA ILE A 35 -4.87 7.86 17.50
C ILE A 35 -5.12 7.34 18.93
N PRO A 36 -6.20 6.59 19.22
CA PRO A 36 -6.43 6.03 20.55
C PRO A 36 -5.37 5.00 20.94
N TRP A 37 -4.93 4.14 20.01
CA TRP A 37 -3.92 3.12 20.29
C TRP A 37 -2.61 3.73 20.82
N TYR A 38 -2.12 4.77 20.16
CA TYR A 38 -0.90 5.49 20.54
C TYR A 38 -1.07 6.25 21.86
N ILE A 39 -2.27 6.79 22.14
CA ILE A 39 -2.57 7.43 23.44
C ILE A 39 -2.51 6.41 24.58
N TRP A 40 -3.09 5.23 24.37
CA TRP A 40 -3.16 4.22 25.41
C TRP A 40 -1.82 3.57 25.71
N MET A 41 -0.95 3.43 24.69
CA MET A 41 0.43 2.97 24.87
C MET A 41 1.29 3.94 25.70
N GLY A 42 0.94 5.23 25.74
CA GLY A 42 1.61 6.23 26.59
C GLY A 42 3.11 6.38 26.26
N ALA A 43 3.97 6.29 27.27
CA ALA A 43 5.41 6.45 27.12
C ALA A 43 6.04 5.41 26.16
N TYR A 44 5.44 4.22 26.06
CA TYR A 44 5.93 3.14 25.20
C TYR A 44 5.44 3.24 23.75
N ALA A 45 4.67 4.25 23.39
CA ALA A 45 3.97 4.28 22.10
C ALA A 45 4.90 4.23 20.88
N ALA A 46 6.04 4.92 20.91
CA ALA A 46 7.01 4.87 19.82
C ALA A 46 7.64 3.46 19.72
N LYS A 47 8.07 2.89 20.85
CA LYS A 47 8.66 1.53 20.92
C LYS A 47 7.65 0.49 20.45
N ALA A 48 6.41 0.55 20.96
CA ALA A 48 5.29 -0.29 20.58
C ALA A 48 5.00 -0.22 19.07
N ASN A 49 4.98 0.99 18.49
CA ASN A 49 4.72 1.15 17.06
C ASN A 49 5.88 0.64 16.19
N GLY A 50 7.12 0.78 16.67
CA GLY A 50 8.31 0.20 16.05
C GLY A 50 8.20 -1.32 15.97
N LEU A 51 7.96 -1.97 17.11
CA LEU A 51 7.77 -3.43 17.19
C LEU A 51 6.60 -3.92 16.35
N PHE A 52 5.44 -3.23 16.43
CA PHE A 52 4.27 -3.54 15.61
C PHE A 52 4.63 -3.53 14.12
N THR A 53 5.30 -2.48 13.67
CA THR A 53 5.68 -2.31 12.25
C THR A 53 6.69 -3.36 11.81
N MET A 54 7.67 -3.70 12.65
CA MET A 54 8.65 -4.73 12.33
C MET A 54 8.01 -6.11 12.12
N GLY A 55 7.07 -6.50 12.99
CA GLY A 55 6.30 -7.72 12.79
C GLY A 55 5.45 -7.62 11.51
N TYR A 56 4.81 -6.47 11.29
CA TYR A 56 3.93 -6.25 10.14
C TYR A 56 4.67 -6.25 8.80
N ASN A 57 5.92 -5.82 8.75
CA ASN A 57 6.71 -5.80 7.51
C ASN A 57 6.93 -7.21 6.95
N ILE A 58 7.31 -8.15 7.81
CA ILE A 58 7.49 -9.56 7.44
C ILE A 58 6.14 -10.17 7.06
N TYR A 59 5.14 -9.94 7.90
CA TYR A 59 3.78 -10.41 7.64
C TYR A 59 3.21 -9.92 6.30
N ALA A 60 3.35 -8.62 6.00
CA ALA A 60 2.86 -8.02 4.77
C ALA A 60 3.56 -8.60 3.53
N TRP A 61 4.83 -8.98 3.64
CA TRP A 61 5.53 -9.66 2.56
C TRP A 61 4.93 -11.04 2.27
N PHE A 62 4.64 -11.84 3.30
CA PHE A 62 3.92 -13.11 3.13
C PHE A 62 2.55 -12.93 2.49
N LEU A 63 1.76 -11.93 2.95
CA LEU A 63 0.47 -11.63 2.34
C LEU A 63 0.60 -11.28 0.85
N LEU A 64 1.61 -10.49 0.49
CA LEU A 64 1.84 -10.08 -0.90
C LEU A 64 2.17 -11.29 -1.77
N VAL A 65 3.05 -12.19 -1.30
CA VAL A 65 3.35 -13.45 -2.01
C VAL A 65 2.09 -14.29 -2.18
N SER A 66 1.24 -14.38 -1.15
CA SER A 66 0.00 -15.16 -1.19
C SER A 66 -1.10 -14.58 -2.08
N THR A 67 -1.06 -13.28 -2.39
CA THR A 67 -2.09 -12.61 -3.21
C THR A 67 -1.64 -12.27 -4.61
N ALA A 68 -0.34 -12.31 -4.90
CA ALA A 68 0.17 -11.89 -6.19
C ALA A 68 -0.34 -12.80 -7.32
N GLY A 69 -1.19 -12.25 -8.18
CA GLY A 69 -1.71 -12.90 -9.38
C GLY A 69 -2.74 -14.00 -9.13
N ILE A 70 -2.83 -14.54 -7.93
CA ILE A 70 -3.69 -15.70 -7.61
C ILE A 70 -5.18 -15.37 -7.67
N PRO A 71 -5.71 -14.37 -6.94
CA PRO A 71 -7.14 -14.06 -6.99
C PRO A 71 -7.58 -13.66 -8.40
N VAL A 72 -6.69 -12.98 -9.14
CA VAL A 72 -6.92 -12.58 -10.53
C VAL A 72 -6.95 -13.78 -11.47
N ALA A 73 -6.04 -14.75 -11.30
CA ALA A 73 -6.04 -15.99 -12.07
C ALA A 73 -7.29 -16.82 -11.79
N VAL A 74 -7.68 -16.97 -10.52
CA VAL A 74 -8.94 -17.63 -10.13
C VAL A 74 -10.12 -16.92 -10.79
N ALA A 75 -10.22 -15.59 -10.65
CA ALA A 75 -11.29 -14.81 -11.24
C ALA A 75 -11.38 -14.98 -12.77
N LYS A 76 -10.25 -14.96 -13.48
CA LYS A 76 -10.19 -15.14 -14.93
C LYS A 76 -10.70 -16.51 -15.36
N GLN A 77 -10.32 -17.55 -14.62
CA GLN A 77 -10.72 -18.93 -14.97
C GLN A 77 -12.18 -19.18 -14.65
N VAL A 78 -12.66 -18.69 -13.51
CA VAL A 78 -14.08 -18.74 -13.14
C VAL A 78 -14.92 -18.03 -14.20
N ALA A 79 -14.52 -16.83 -14.63
CA ALA A 79 -15.20 -16.11 -15.70
C ALA A 79 -15.22 -16.88 -17.02
N LYS A 80 -14.11 -17.52 -17.40
CA LYS A 80 -14.01 -18.32 -18.63
C LYS A 80 -14.98 -19.51 -18.62
N TYR A 81 -14.93 -20.35 -17.57
CA TYR A 81 -15.73 -21.56 -17.50
C TYR A 81 -17.22 -21.28 -17.27
N ASN A 82 -17.55 -20.23 -16.50
CA ASN A 82 -18.95 -19.78 -16.38
C ASN A 82 -19.51 -19.31 -17.74
N THR A 83 -18.70 -18.63 -18.56
CA THR A 83 -19.12 -18.22 -19.91
C THR A 83 -19.34 -19.43 -20.83
N MET A 84 -18.56 -20.49 -20.65
CA MET A 84 -18.71 -21.75 -21.39
C MET A 84 -19.85 -22.64 -20.85
N ARG A 85 -20.60 -22.19 -19.82
CA ARG A 85 -21.61 -22.97 -19.07
C ARG A 85 -21.08 -24.26 -18.45
N GLU A 86 -19.78 -24.32 -18.24
CA GLU A 86 -19.03 -25.41 -17.63
C GLU A 86 -18.77 -25.11 -16.14
N GLU A 87 -19.83 -24.84 -15.38
CA GLU A 87 -19.71 -24.42 -13.98
C GLU A 87 -18.94 -25.45 -13.12
N GLU A 88 -19.13 -26.74 -13.37
CA GLU A 88 -18.42 -27.79 -12.61
C GLU A 88 -16.90 -27.70 -12.77
N HIS A 89 -16.41 -27.31 -13.96
CA HIS A 89 -15.00 -27.09 -14.19
C HIS A 89 -14.46 -25.89 -13.41
N SER A 90 -15.27 -24.83 -13.27
CA SER A 90 -14.98 -23.68 -12.43
C SER A 90 -14.80 -24.10 -10.95
N PHE A 91 -15.75 -24.88 -10.41
CA PHE A 91 -15.71 -25.35 -9.03
C PHE A 91 -14.56 -26.34 -8.75
N ALA A 92 -14.24 -27.23 -9.67
CA ALA A 92 -13.07 -28.11 -9.56
C ALA A 92 -11.75 -27.34 -9.52
N LEU A 93 -11.64 -26.28 -10.31
CA LEU A 93 -10.46 -25.43 -10.30
C LEU A 93 -10.32 -24.65 -8.98
N ILE A 94 -11.41 -24.03 -8.50
CA ILE A 94 -11.43 -23.30 -7.23
C ILE A 94 -10.99 -24.21 -6.09
N ARG A 95 -11.47 -25.46 -6.07
CA ARG A 95 -11.04 -26.47 -5.10
C ARG A 95 -9.54 -26.74 -5.14
N SER A 96 -8.97 -26.86 -6.33
CA SER A 96 -7.51 -27.03 -6.49
C SER A 96 -6.74 -25.81 -5.99
N PHE A 97 -7.21 -24.59 -6.27
CA PHE A 97 -6.58 -23.37 -5.76
C PHE A 97 -6.76 -23.23 -4.25
N LEU A 98 -7.93 -23.55 -3.68
CA LEU A 98 -8.19 -23.53 -2.25
C LEU A 98 -7.32 -24.54 -1.50
N GLY A 99 -7.20 -25.77 -2.01
CA GLY A 99 -6.35 -26.80 -1.44
C GLY A 99 -4.88 -26.39 -1.45
N PHE A 100 -4.39 -25.90 -2.59
CA PHE A 100 -3.02 -25.42 -2.70
C PHE A 100 -2.76 -24.21 -1.79
N MET A 101 -3.67 -23.23 -1.74
CA MET A 101 -3.50 -22.02 -0.94
C MET A 101 -3.63 -22.28 0.56
N THR A 102 -4.50 -23.21 0.96
CA THR A 102 -4.54 -23.69 2.35
C THR A 102 -3.22 -24.35 2.74
N GLY A 103 -2.66 -25.21 1.86
CA GLY A 103 -1.34 -25.79 2.06
C GLY A 103 -0.22 -24.75 2.12
N LEU A 104 -0.24 -23.76 1.23
CA LEU A 104 0.72 -22.66 1.22
C LEU A 104 0.63 -21.80 2.48
N GLY A 105 -0.59 -21.50 2.94
CA GLY A 105 -0.84 -20.79 4.19
C GLY A 105 -0.28 -21.54 5.39
N LEU A 106 -0.46 -22.86 5.45
CA LEU A 106 0.11 -23.71 6.49
C LEU A 106 1.65 -23.66 6.47
N VAL A 107 2.26 -23.79 5.29
CA VAL A 107 3.71 -23.71 5.14
C VAL A 107 4.23 -22.35 5.57
N PHE A 108 3.62 -21.26 5.11
CA PHE A 108 4.04 -19.90 5.44
C PHE A 108 3.84 -19.57 6.93
N ALA A 109 2.73 -20.01 7.52
CA ALA A 109 2.48 -19.87 8.95
C ALA A 109 3.52 -20.64 9.77
N LEU A 110 3.83 -21.89 9.40
CA LEU A 110 4.84 -22.69 10.08
C LEU A 110 6.23 -22.04 9.96
N VAL A 111 6.61 -21.61 8.75
CA VAL A 111 7.89 -20.93 8.51
C VAL A 111 7.96 -19.66 9.37
N LEU A 112 6.95 -18.80 9.35
CA LEU A 112 6.96 -17.57 10.15
C LEU A 112 7.01 -17.87 11.65
N TYR A 113 6.26 -18.86 12.13
CA TYR A 113 6.21 -19.20 13.55
C TYR A 113 7.54 -19.78 14.07
N VAL A 114 8.15 -20.69 13.31
CA VAL A 114 9.41 -21.37 13.68
C VAL A 114 10.62 -20.46 13.49
N PHE A 115 10.66 -19.66 12.41
CA PHE A 115 11.78 -18.74 12.15
C PHE A 115 11.62 -17.38 12.85
N ALA A 116 10.53 -17.12 13.58
CA ALA A 116 10.34 -15.88 14.32
C ALA A 116 11.53 -15.53 15.26
N PRO A 117 12.11 -16.45 16.06
CA PRO A 117 13.30 -16.15 16.87
C PRO A 117 14.48 -15.70 16.02
N TRP A 118 14.78 -16.43 14.95
CA TRP A 118 15.88 -16.11 14.05
C TRP A 118 15.71 -14.75 13.35
N LEU A 119 14.49 -14.43 12.91
CA LEU A 119 14.14 -13.14 12.31
C LEU A 119 14.20 -11.98 13.32
N ALA A 120 13.81 -12.25 14.56
CA ALA A 120 13.86 -11.28 15.65
C ALA A 120 15.30 -10.92 16.05
N ASP A 121 16.17 -11.92 16.13
CA ASP A 121 17.60 -11.75 16.38
C ASP A 121 18.29 -11.03 15.22
N LEU A 122 17.98 -11.41 13.98
CA LEU A 122 18.45 -10.69 12.79
C LEU A 122 17.95 -9.25 12.71
N SER A 123 16.81 -8.92 13.30
CA SER A 123 16.33 -7.53 13.36
C SER A 123 17.05 -6.70 14.43
N GLY A 124 17.88 -7.33 15.27
CA GLY A 124 18.60 -6.67 16.36
C GLY A 124 17.76 -6.35 17.60
N VAL A 125 16.45 -6.64 17.58
CA VAL A 125 15.54 -6.38 18.72
C VAL A 125 15.59 -7.50 19.77
N GLY A 126 15.76 -8.74 19.32
CA GLY A 126 15.72 -9.92 20.18
C GLY A 126 14.31 -10.31 20.60
N LYS A 127 14.16 -10.81 21.84
CA LYS A 127 13.00 -11.60 22.29
C LYS A 127 11.65 -10.89 22.20
N ASP A 128 11.60 -9.56 22.31
CA ASP A 128 10.36 -8.78 22.26
C ASP A 128 9.63 -8.93 20.91
N LEU A 129 10.35 -9.17 19.82
CA LEU A 129 9.74 -9.27 18.48
C LEU A 129 9.15 -10.67 18.19
N ILE A 130 9.59 -11.70 18.92
CA ILE A 130 9.17 -13.09 18.73
C ILE A 130 7.65 -13.28 18.91
N PRO A 131 7.03 -12.91 20.05
CA PRO A 131 5.59 -13.12 20.25
C PRO A 131 4.75 -12.36 19.22
N ILE A 132 5.22 -11.19 18.80
CA ILE A 132 4.56 -10.36 17.79
C ILE A 132 4.53 -11.09 16.44
N MET A 133 5.66 -11.62 15.97
CA MET A 133 5.72 -12.38 14.72
C MET A 133 4.90 -13.68 14.80
N GLN A 134 4.98 -14.40 15.91
CA GLN A 134 4.21 -15.62 16.13
C GLN A 134 2.70 -15.36 16.13
N SER A 135 2.25 -14.23 16.70
CA SER A 135 0.83 -13.85 16.66
C SER A 135 0.32 -13.60 15.24
N LEU A 136 1.18 -13.11 14.35
CA LEU A 136 0.84 -12.84 12.94
C LEU A 136 0.81 -14.09 12.08
N ALA A 137 1.54 -15.15 12.45
CA ALA A 137 1.57 -16.42 11.73
C ALA A 137 0.17 -17.04 11.56
N TRP A 138 -0.70 -16.90 12.56
CA TRP A 138 -2.10 -17.35 12.49
C TRP A 138 -2.88 -16.64 11.39
N GLY A 139 -2.64 -15.35 11.16
CA GLY A 139 -3.24 -14.61 10.05
C GLY A 139 -2.76 -15.13 8.69
N VAL A 140 -1.45 -15.42 8.57
CA VAL A 140 -0.84 -15.97 7.34
C VAL A 140 -1.40 -17.34 6.98
N LEU A 141 -1.85 -18.12 7.96
CA LEU A 141 -2.48 -19.43 7.74
C LEU A 141 -3.76 -19.32 6.90
N ILE A 142 -4.64 -18.37 7.24
CA ILE A 142 -5.99 -18.25 6.66
C ILE A 142 -6.01 -17.37 5.40
N PHE A 143 -5.13 -16.38 5.33
CA PHE A 143 -5.19 -15.37 4.29
C PHE A 143 -5.16 -15.92 2.84
N PRO A 144 -4.28 -16.87 2.48
CA PRO A 144 -4.17 -17.33 1.10
C PRO A 144 -5.46 -18.01 0.63
N SER A 145 -6.07 -18.85 1.47
CA SER A 145 -7.33 -19.52 1.13
C SER A 145 -8.50 -18.53 1.03
N MET A 146 -8.56 -17.54 1.93
CA MET A 146 -9.51 -16.44 1.84
C MET A 146 -9.39 -15.67 0.52
N SER A 147 -8.17 -15.44 0.06
CA SER A 147 -7.90 -14.70 -1.19
C SER A 147 -8.49 -15.40 -2.41
N VAL A 148 -8.53 -16.73 -2.42
CA VAL A 148 -9.15 -17.55 -3.49
C VAL A 148 -10.66 -17.38 -3.50
N ILE A 149 -11.32 -17.42 -2.32
CA ILE A 149 -12.79 -17.23 -2.23
C ILE A 149 -13.18 -15.83 -2.69
N ARG A 150 -12.40 -14.81 -2.29
CA ARG A 150 -12.55 -13.44 -2.81
C ARG A 150 -12.40 -13.39 -4.34
N GLY A 151 -11.40 -14.08 -4.89
CA GLY A 151 -11.18 -14.23 -6.33
C GLY A 151 -12.35 -14.93 -7.06
N PHE A 152 -12.98 -15.92 -6.42
CA PHE A 152 -14.17 -16.57 -6.95
C PHE A 152 -15.34 -15.60 -7.13
N PHE A 153 -15.70 -14.88 -6.07
CA PHE A 153 -16.75 -13.85 -6.13
C PHE A 153 -16.42 -12.75 -7.15
N GLN A 154 -15.14 -12.38 -7.27
CA GLN A 154 -14.66 -11.47 -8.30
C GLN A 154 -14.87 -12.01 -9.71
N GLY A 155 -14.59 -13.30 -9.95
CA GLY A 155 -14.81 -13.96 -11.24
C GLY A 155 -16.28 -14.10 -11.63
N MET A 156 -17.18 -14.20 -10.65
CA MET A 156 -18.63 -14.20 -10.85
C MET A 156 -19.23 -12.81 -11.10
N ASN A 157 -18.41 -11.75 -11.13
CA ASN A 157 -18.86 -10.35 -11.14
C ASN A 157 -19.79 -9.99 -9.95
N ASN A 158 -19.71 -10.74 -8.84
CA ASN A 158 -20.41 -10.41 -7.61
C ASN A 158 -19.42 -9.89 -6.56
N LEU A 159 -19.23 -8.56 -6.54
CA LEU A 159 -18.23 -7.93 -5.65
C LEU A 159 -18.77 -7.59 -4.26
N LYS A 160 -20.08 -7.77 -4.01
CA LYS A 160 -20.68 -7.46 -2.70
C LYS A 160 -20.11 -8.36 -1.58
N PRO A 161 -20.02 -9.69 -1.71
CA PRO A 161 -19.40 -10.55 -0.69
C PRO A 161 -17.95 -10.17 -0.40
N TYR A 162 -17.19 -9.85 -1.44
CA TYR A 162 -15.82 -9.34 -1.29
C TYR A 162 -15.81 -8.09 -0.41
N ALA A 163 -16.55 -7.05 -0.81
CA ALA A 163 -16.57 -5.77 -0.12
C ALA A 163 -17.00 -5.91 1.35
N MET A 164 -18.05 -6.71 1.61
CA MET A 164 -18.53 -6.96 2.98
C MET A 164 -17.51 -7.72 3.82
N SER A 165 -16.83 -8.72 3.25
CA SER A 165 -15.77 -9.45 3.96
C SER A 165 -14.61 -8.54 4.36
N GLN A 166 -14.24 -7.58 3.51
CA GLN A 166 -13.17 -6.62 3.76
C GLN A 166 -13.56 -5.57 4.83
N ILE A 167 -14.83 -5.14 4.83
CA ILE A 167 -15.34 -4.26 5.90
C ILE A 167 -15.34 -5.01 7.23
N ALA A 168 -15.86 -6.24 7.26
CA ALA A 168 -15.86 -7.07 8.46
C ALA A 168 -14.45 -7.32 8.99
N GLU A 169 -13.50 -7.63 8.09
CA GLU A 169 -12.08 -7.78 8.42
C GLU A 169 -11.54 -6.58 9.18
N GLN A 170 -11.73 -5.38 8.63
CA GLN A 170 -11.16 -4.17 9.22
C GLN A 170 -11.88 -3.75 10.50
N VAL A 171 -13.21 -3.81 10.54
CA VAL A 171 -14.00 -3.40 11.71
C VAL A 171 -13.68 -4.30 12.90
N ILE A 172 -13.76 -5.63 12.72
CA ILE A 172 -13.51 -6.58 13.80
C ILE A 172 -12.04 -6.52 14.26
N ARG A 173 -11.09 -6.38 13.32
CA ARG A 173 -9.68 -6.20 13.65
C ARG A 173 -9.44 -4.95 14.50
N VAL A 174 -10.01 -3.81 14.13
CA VAL A 174 -9.81 -2.55 14.89
C VAL A 174 -10.48 -2.63 16.25
N ILE A 175 -11.68 -3.21 16.34
CA ILE A 175 -12.36 -3.45 17.62
C ILE A 175 -11.49 -4.30 18.54
N TRP A 176 -11.00 -5.46 18.06
CA TRP A 176 -10.14 -6.33 18.87
C TRP A 176 -8.86 -5.63 19.31
N MET A 177 -8.17 -4.98 18.36
CA MET A 177 -6.93 -4.27 18.62
C MET A 177 -7.10 -3.21 19.72
N LEU A 178 -8.14 -2.38 19.60
CA LEU A 178 -8.39 -1.29 20.54
C LEU A 178 -8.88 -1.83 21.90
N LEU A 179 -9.82 -2.77 21.92
CA LEU A 179 -10.31 -3.36 23.17
C LEU A 179 -9.20 -4.06 23.94
N ALA A 180 -8.41 -4.92 23.28
CA ALA A 180 -7.31 -5.63 23.91
C ALA A 180 -6.25 -4.65 24.43
N THR A 181 -5.89 -3.63 23.64
CA THR A 181 -4.93 -2.59 24.07
C THR A 181 -5.46 -1.82 25.27
N PHE A 182 -6.73 -1.41 25.26
CA PHE A 182 -7.33 -0.65 26.36
C PHE A 182 -7.37 -1.47 27.64
N ILE A 183 -7.82 -2.73 27.56
CA ILE A 183 -7.88 -3.64 28.71
C ILE A 183 -6.48 -3.84 29.29
N ILE A 184 -5.48 -4.15 28.46
CA ILE A 184 -4.12 -4.41 28.96
C ILE A 184 -3.46 -3.15 29.50
N MET A 185 -3.50 -2.04 28.75
CA MET A 185 -2.75 -0.82 29.08
C MET A 185 -3.43 0.07 30.12
N LYS A 186 -4.76 0.02 30.26
CA LYS A 186 -5.51 0.92 31.16
C LYS A 186 -6.22 0.22 32.30
N LEU A 187 -6.65 -1.02 32.13
CA LEU A 187 -7.34 -1.79 33.17
C LEU A 187 -6.49 -2.91 33.77
N GLY A 188 -5.43 -3.31 33.08
CA GLY A 188 -4.66 -4.52 33.37
C GLY A 188 -3.23 -4.22 33.76
N SER A 189 -2.30 -5.07 33.28
CA SER A 189 -0.90 -5.08 33.69
C SER A 189 -0.09 -3.85 33.26
N GLY A 190 -0.56 -3.07 32.28
CA GLY A 190 0.24 -2.01 31.66
C GLY A 190 1.35 -2.56 30.74
N ASP A 191 1.36 -3.86 30.46
CA ASP A 191 2.37 -4.50 29.61
C ASP A 191 2.15 -4.16 28.13
N TYR A 192 2.95 -3.20 27.65
CA TYR A 192 2.90 -2.76 26.26
C TYR A 192 3.25 -3.88 25.27
N LEU A 193 4.09 -4.84 25.65
CA LEU A 193 4.47 -5.94 24.77
C LEU A 193 3.30 -6.91 24.56
N ALA A 194 2.59 -7.26 25.63
CA ALA A 194 1.36 -8.03 25.54
C ALA A 194 0.30 -7.28 24.71
N ALA A 195 0.16 -5.96 24.91
CA ALA A 195 -0.77 -5.13 24.15
C ALA A 195 -0.42 -5.10 22.64
N VAL A 196 0.86 -4.98 22.26
CA VAL A 196 1.31 -5.05 20.86
C VAL A 196 1.04 -6.43 20.27
N THR A 197 1.37 -7.50 21.01
CA THR A 197 1.14 -8.89 20.58
C THR A 197 -0.35 -9.16 20.30
N GLN A 198 -1.24 -8.69 21.18
CA GLN A 198 -2.69 -8.79 20.95
C GLN A 198 -3.17 -7.89 19.80
N SER A 199 -2.56 -6.72 19.64
CA SER A 199 -2.84 -5.82 18.51
C SER A 199 -2.48 -6.44 17.17
N THR A 200 -1.38 -7.19 17.09
CA THR A 200 -1.01 -7.93 15.88
C THR A 200 -1.85 -9.19 15.68
N PHE A 201 -2.20 -9.90 16.76
CA PHE A 201 -3.15 -11.02 16.72
C PHE A 201 -4.52 -10.60 16.17
N ALA A 202 -4.92 -9.34 16.33
CA ALA A 202 -6.13 -8.78 15.76
C ALA A 202 -6.26 -8.99 14.24
N ALA A 203 -5.13 -9.13 13.52
CA ALA A 203 -5.13 -9.45 12.09
C ALA A 203 -5.77 -10.82 11.82
N PHE A 204 -5.44 -11.84 12.61
CA PHE A 204 -6.06 -13.16 12.54
C PHE A 204 -7.56 -13.08 12.86
N VAL A 205 -7.94 -12.38 13.92
CA VAL A 205 -9.34 -12.24 14.35
C VAL A 205 -10.18 -11.56 13.27
N GLY A 206 -9.68 -10.49 12.65
CA GLY A 206 -10.31 -9.87 11.49
C GLY A 206 -10.44 -10.82 10.30
N MET A 207 -9.40 -11.63 10.05
CA MET A 207 -9.45 -12.61 8.96
C MET A 207 -10.48 -13.72 9.18
N VAL A 208 -10.64 -14.21 10.42
CA VAL A 208 -11.70 -15.15 10.76
C VAL A 208 -13.08 -14.54 10.48
N ALA A 209 -13.30 -13.28 10.87
CA ALA A 209 -14.55 -12.58 10.58
C ALA A 209 -14.82 -12.43 9.07
N SER A 210 -13.80 -12.06 8.30
CA SER A 210 -13.87 -12.00 6.84
C SER A 210 -14.22 -13.35 6.23
N PHE A 211 -13.54 -14.41 6.68
CA PHE A 211 -13.79 -15.77 6.20
C PHE A 211 -15.23 -16.21 6.51
N ALA A 212 -15.72 -15.94 7.71
CA ALA A 212 -17.11 -16.23 8.11
C ALA A 212 -18.14 -15.53 7.21
N VAL A 213 -17.91 -14.26 6.85
CA VAL A 213 -18.76 -13.53 5.90
C VAL A 213 -18.74 -14.18 4.52
N LEU A 214 -17.58 -14.60 4.03
CA LEU A 214 -17.48 -15.27 2.73
C LEU A 214 -18.19 -16.63 2.72
N ILE A 215 -18.04 -17.42 3.80
CA ILE A 215 -18.76 -18.69 3.96
C ILE A 215 -20.28 -18.47 4.00
N TYR A 216 -20.74 -17.44 4.70
CA TYR A 216 -22.16 -17.07 4.73
C TYR A 216 -22.70 -16.78 3.32
N PHE A 217 -21.99 -15.99 2.51
CA PHE A 217 -22.41 -15.72 1.13
C PHE A 217 -22.32 -16.95 0.22
N LEU A 218 -21.31 -17.81 0.39
CA LEU A 218 -21.23 -19.08 -0.34
C LEU A 218 -22.41 -20.00 -0.03
N ALA A 219 -22.85 -20.04 1.23
CA ALA A 219 -24.02 -20.80 1.65
C ALA A 219 -25.31 -20.21 1.07
N GLN A 220 -25.45 -18.88 1.12
CA GLN A 220 -26.61 -18.18 0.57
C GLN A 220 -26.77 -18.39 -0.95
N GLU A 221 -25.67 -18.42 -1.69
CA GLU A 221 -25.67 -18.65 -3.15
C GLU A 221 -25.72 -20.13 -3.53
N GLY A 222 -25.85 -21.05 -2.58
CA GLY A 222 -25.86 -22.50 -2.84
C GLY A 222 -24.54 -23.05 -3.39
N SER A 223 -23.48 -22.23 -3.41
CA SER A 223 -22.17 -22.57 -3.96
C SER A 223 -21.26 -23.27 -2.95
N LEU A 224 -21.58 -23.21 -1.65
CA LEU A 224 -20.75 -23.78 -0.58
C LEU A 224 -20.42 -25.26 -0.83
N LYS A 225 -21.43 -26.08 -1.10
CA LYS A 225 -21.25 -27.51 -1.32
C LYS A 225 -20.35 -27.77 -2.52
N ARG A 226 -20.59 -27.06 -3.64
CA ARG A 226 -19.80 -27.18 -4.87
C ARG A 226 -18.33 -26.73 -4.72
N VAL A 227 -18.08 -25.72 -3.88
CA VAL A 227 -16.72 -25.22 -3.59
C VAL A 227 -15.94 -26.17 -2.67
N PHE A 228 -16.60 -26.99 -1.83
CA PHE A 228 -15.92 -27.85 -0.86
C PHE A 228 -16.06 -29.36 -1.10
N GLU A 229 -17.00 -29.82 -1.94
CA GLU A 229 -17.16 -31.24 -2.28
C GLU A 229 -15.95 -31.77 -3.04
N THR A 230 -15.49 -32.98 -2.74
CA THR A 230 -14.38 -33.66 -3.45
C THR A 230 -14.90 -34.48 -4.63
N GLY A 231 -14.49 -34.14 -5.86
CA GLY A 231 -14.95 -34.78 -7.11
C GLY A 231 -14.26 -34.21 -8.37
N ASP A 232 -13.71 -35.12 -9.19
CA ASP A 232 -12.88 -34.99 -10.40
C ASP A 232 -11.68 -34.03 -10.44
N LYS A 233 -10.50 -34.66 -10.61
CA LYS A 233 -9.18 -34.03 -10.76
C LYS A 233 -9.01 -33.50 -12.17
N ILE A 234 -9.47 -32.27 -12.41
CA ILE A 234 -8.97 -31.50 -13.56
C ILE A 234 -7.44 -31.38 -13.43
N ASN A 235 -6.74 -31.40 -14.56
CA ASN A 235 -5.28 -31.16 -14.60
C ASN A 235 -4.94 -29.67 -14.35
N SER A 236 -5.40 -29.16 -13.20
CA SER A 236 -5.23 -27.78 -12.72
C SER A 236 -3.78 -27.44 -12.37
N LYS A 237 -2.91 -28.45 -12.26
CA LYS A 237 -1.48 -28.28 -11.96
C LYS A 237 -0.79 -27.39 -12.99
N ARG A 238 -1.05 -27.58 -14.28
CA ARG A 238 -0.41 -26.78 -15.34
C ARG A 238 -0.78 -25.30 -15.19
N LEU A 239 -2.07 -25.02 -15.00
CA LEU A 239 -2.58 -23.67 -14.83
C LEU A 239 -2.04 -22.99 -13.57
N LEU A 240 -1.95 -23.74 -12.47
CA LEU A 240 -1.39 -23.27 -11.21
C LEU A 240 0.11 -22.95 -11.36
N VAL A 241 0.87 -23.83 -12.00
CA VAL A 241 2.30 -23.63 -12.29
C VAL A 241 2.52 -22.43 -13.20
N ASP A 242 1.72 -22.28 -14.26
CA ASP A 242 1.82 -21.15 -15.19
C ASP A 242 1.48 -19.83 -14.47
N THR A 243 0.43 -19.82 -13.64
CA THR A 243 0.06 -18.67 -12.80
C THR A 243 1.18 -18.28 -11.84
N ILE A 244 1.79 -19.23 -11.14
CA ILE A 244 2.89 -18.97 -10.19
C ILE A 244 4.11 -18.43 -10.93
N LYS A 245 4.48 -19.03 -12.07
CA LYS A 245 5.59 -18.57 -12.90
C LYS A 245 5.38 -17.14 -13.39
N GLU A 246 4.17 -16.80 -13.79
CA GLU A 246 3.81 -15.43 -14.18
C GLU A 246 3.81 -14.47 -12.98
N ALA A 247 3.41 -14.92 -11.80
CA ALA A 247 3.36 -14.10 -10.59
C ALA A 247 4.74 -13.75 -10.02
N ILE A 248 5.78 -14.59 -10.19
CA ILE A 248 7.11 -14.37 -9.58
C ILE A 248 7.70 -12.98 -9.89
N PRO A 249 7.75 -12.51 -11.16
CA PRO A 249 8.22 -11.15 -11.46
C PRO A 249 7.39 -10.06 -10.79
N PHE A 250 6.07 -10.23 -10.72
CA PHE A 250 5.17 -9.28 -10.07
C PHE A 250 5.36 -9.25 -8.56
N ILE A 251 5.57 -10.41 -7.92
CA ILE A 251 5.88 -10.52 -6.50
C ILE A 251 7.17 -9.77 -6.22
N LEU A 252 8.24 -10.09 -6.94
CA LEU A 252 9.56 -9.55 -6.66
C LEU A 252 9.60 -8.03 -6.87
N THR A 253 9.09 -7.57 -8.01
CA THR A 253 9.12 -6.14 -8.34
C THR A 253 8.05 -5.34 -7.57
N GLY A 254 6.89 -5.93 -7.29
CA GLY A 254 5.81 -5.29 -6.52
C GLY A 254 6.08 -5.24 -5.02
N SER A 255 6.86 -6.17 -4.48
CA SER A 255 7.29 -6.16 -3.08
C SER A 255 8.53 -5.30 -2.81
N ALA A 256 9.05 -4.57 -3.79
CA ALA A 256 10.30 -3.83 -3.66
C ALA A 256 10.36 -2.93 -2.43
N ILE A 257 9.31 -2.14 -2.17
CA ILE A 257 9.25 -1.28 -0.98
C ILE A 257 9.25 -2.12 0.29
N GLN A 258 8.48 -3.21 0.33
CA GLN A 258 8.39 -4.07 1.51
C GLN A 258 9.72 -4.78 1.78
N LEU A 259 10.40 -5.25 0.74
CA LEU A 259 11.72 -5.85 0.84
C LEU A 259 12.75 -4.82 1.34
N PHE A 260 12.68 -3.58 0.87
CA PHE A 260 13.58 -2.53 1.36
C PHE A 260 13.30 -2.17 2.82
N GLN A 261 12.04 -2.15 3.26
CA GLN A 261 11.68 -1.98 4.67
C GLN A 261 12.16 -3.14 5.55
N ILE A 262 12.12 -4.38 5.04
CA ILE A 262 12.72 -5.53 5.72
C ILE A 262 14.24 -5.36 5.79
N LEU A 263 14.91 -4.96 4.70
CA LEU A 263 16.35 -4.68 4.73
C LEU A 263 16.69 -3.58 5.76
N ASP A 264 15.90 -2.52 5.82
CA ASP A 264 16.06 -1.46 6.83
C ASP A 264 15.93 -2.03 8.25
N GLN A 265 14.94 -2.88 8.50
CA GLN A 265 14.75 -3.54 9.80
C GLN A 265 15.92 -4.45 10.18
N LEU A 266 16.39 -5.29 9.26
CA LEU A 266 17.47 -6.25 9.53
C LEU A 266 18.85 -5.57 9.68
N THR A 267 19.04 -4.40 9.07
CA THR A 267 20.34 -3.73 9.06
C THR A 267 20.44 -2.60 10.07
N PHE A 268 19.36 -1.85 10.31
CA PHE A 268 19.45 -0.58 11.05
C PHE A 268 19.97 -0.76 12.47
N ILE A 269 19.32 -1.59 13.29
CA ILE A 269 19.69 -1.76 14.70
C ILE A 269 21.09 -2.38 14.81
N ASN A 270 21.37 -3.41 14.02
CA ASN A 270 22.66 -4.10 14.03
C ASN A 270 23.82 -3.22 13.57
N SER A 271 23.61 -2.39 12.55
CA SER A 271 24.69 -1.52 12.03
C SER A 271 24.89 -0.32 12.94
N MET A 272 23.81 0.27 13.43
CA MET A 272 23.86 1.47 14.26
C MET A 272 24.55 1.19 15.61
N SER A 273 24.36 0.00 16.18
CA SER A 273 25.04 -0.42 17.41
C SER A 273 26.55 -0.63 17.24
N TRP A 274 27.06 -0.78 16.01
CA TRP A 274 28.51 -0.84 15.76
C TRP A 274 29.18 0.53 15.78
N PHE A 275 28.43 1.59 15.50
CA PHE A 275 28.97 2.95 15.38
C PHE A 275 28.58 3.85 16.55
N THR A 276 27.63 3.44 17.39
CA THR A 276 27.07 4.27 18.47
C THR A 276 26.80 3.46 19.72
N ASN A 277 26.71 4.15 20.86
CA ASN A 277 26.42 3.55 22.17
C ASN A 277 24.93 3.67 22.55
N TYR A 278 24.02 3.80 21.56
CA TYR A 278 22.58 3.87 21.85
C TYR A 278 22.07 2.56 22.42
N SER A 279 21.10 2.64 23.33
CA SER A 279 20.43 1.45 23.83
C SER A 279 19.59 0.82 22.72
N ASN A 280 19.29 -0.48 22.83
CA ASN A 280 18.38 -1.14 21.88
C ASN A 280 17.00 -0.46 21.87
N GLU A 281 16.55 0.05 23.02
CA GLU A 281 15.28 0.77 23.12
C GLU A 281 15.29 2.05 22.29
N ASP A 282 16.37 2.84 22.36
CA ASP A 282 16.54 4.06 21.56
C ASP A 282 16.52 3.73 20.06
N LEU A 283 17.18 2.65 19.67
CA LEU A 283 17.23 2.20 18.28
C LEU A 283 15.84 1.77 17.77
N VAL A 284 15.04 1.09 18.58
CA VAL A 284 13.65 0.75 18.22
C VAL A 284 12.79 2.02 18.11
N VAL A 285 13.01 3.02 18.96
CA VAL A 285 12.33 4.32 18.88
C VAL A 285 12.72 5.06 17.60
N MET A 286 14.02 5.12 17.27
CA MET A 286 14.50 5.72 16.02
C MET A 286 13.93 5.00 14.79
N PHE A 287 13.85 3.67 14.82
CA PHE A 287 13.17 2.89 13.78
C PHE A 287 11.70 3.29 13.64
N SER A 288 11.02 3.52 14.75
CA SER A 288 9.64 4.01 14.76
C SER A 288 9.52 5.36 14.06
N TYR A 289 10.48 6.27 14.27
CA TYR A 289 10.48 7.62 13.70
C TYR A 289 10.68 7.67 12.18
N PHE A 290 11.58 6.84 11.61
CA PHE A 290 11.81 6.85 10.16
C PHE A 290 10.95 5.84 9.39
N SER A 291 10.53 4.74 10.04
CA SER A 291 9.82 3.64 9.38
C SER A 291 8.36 3.60 9.81
N ALA A 292 8.06 3.34 11.09
CA ALA A 292 6.69 3.08 11.54
C ALA A 292 5.74 4.28 11.39
N ASN A 293 6.15 5.45 11.88
CA ASN A 293 5.32 6.64 11.94
C ASN A 293 5.07 7.23 10.54
N PRO A 294 6.07 7.35 9.65
CA PRO A 294 5.84 7.89 8.32
C PRO A 294 5.06 6.92 7.42
N ASN A 295 5.22 5.60 7.59
CA ASN A 295 4.74 4.58 6.64
C ASN A 295 3.26 4.74 6.29
N LYS A 296 2.38 5.07 7.25
CA LYS A 296 0.94 5.22 6.96
C LYS A 296 0.65 6.40 6.04
N ILE A 297 1.30 7.54 6.29
CA ILE A 297 1.14 8.73 5.46
C ILE A 297 1.77 8.50 4.09
N THR A 298 2.97 7.92 4.04
CA THR A 298 3.63 7.61 2.76
C THR A 298 2.84 6.59 1.94
N MET A 299 2.21 5.59 2.58
CA MET A 299 1.34 4.62 1.90
C MET A 299 0.12 5.27 1.26
N ILE A 300 -0.49 6.27 1.93
CA ILE A 300 -1.59 7.04 1.33
C ILE A 300 -1.09 7.79 0.09
N LEU A 301 0.05 8.46 0.18
CA LEU A 301 0.64 9.22 -0.93
C LEU A 301 0.96 8.32 -2.13
N ILE A 302 1.65 7.20 -1.92
CA ILE A 302 2.06 6.30 -3.00
C ILE A 302 0.91 5.44 -3.53
N SER A 303 -0.21 5.33 -2.81
CA SER A 303 -1.37 4.51 -3.24
C SER A 303 -1.94 4.94 -4.58
N VAL A 304 -1.84 6.24 -4.91
CA VAL A 304 -2.23 6.76 -6.23
C VAL A 304 -1.31 6.17 -7.31
N GLY A 305 -0.01 6.05 -7.06
CA GLY A 305 0.91 5.37 -7.96
C GLY A 305 0.56 3.89 -8.15
N VAL A 306 0.21 3.18 -7.08
CA VAL A 306 -0.24 1.80 -7.15
C VAL A 306 -1.51 1.66 -8.02
N SER A 307 -2.49 2.55 -7.84
CA SER A 307 -3.73 2.56 -8.64
C SER A 307 -3.48 2.89 -10.11
N ILE A 308 -2.61 3.85 -10.41
CA ILE A 308 -2.24 4.18 -11.79
C ILE A 308 -1.51 3.00 -12.43
N GLY A 309 -0.58 2.36 -11.72
CA GLY A 309 0.16 1.21 -12.21
C GLY A 309 -0.77 0.02 -12.52
N SER A 310 -1.73 -0.26 -11.65
CA SER A 310 -2.65 -1.40 -11.83
C SER A 310 -3.67 -1.18 -12.96
N VAL A 311 -4.22 0.04 -13.09
CA VAL A 311 -5.16 0.39 -14.18
C VAL A 311 -4.42 0.59 -15.50
N GLY A 312 -3.22 1.15 -15.46
CA GLY A 312 -2.39 1.40 -16.63
C GLY A 312 -1.86 0.12 -17.27
N LEU A 313 -1.67 -0.94 -16.49
CA LEU A 313 -1.12 -2.21 -16.99
C LEU A 313 -1.97 -2.82 -18.13
N PRO A 314 -3.27 -3.14 -17.97
CA PRO A 314 -4.04 -3.75 -19.05
C PRO A 314 -4.15 -2.84 -20.28
N LEU A 315 -4.33 -1.52 -20.08
CA LEU A 315 -4.43 -0.55 -21.17
C LEU A 315 -3.10 -0.42 -21.95
N LEU A 316 -1.97 -0.47 -21.25
CA LEU A 316 -0.66 -0.40 -21.88
C LEU A 316 -0.34 -1.69 -22.62
N THR A 317 -0.67 -2.84 -22.03
CA THR A 317 -0.56 -4.15 -22.68
C THR A 317 -1.39 -4.20 -23.95
N GLU A 318 -2.65 -3.75 -23.91
CA GLU A 318 -3.53 -3.72 -25.08
C GLU A 318 -2.95 -2.88 -26.23
N ASN A 319 -2.54 -1.64 -25.94
CA ASN A 319 -1.93 -0.76 -26.94
C ASN A 319 -0.62 -1.33 -27.49
N TYR A 320 0.19 -1.96 -26.63
CA TYR A 320 1.46 -2.57 -27.03
C TYR A 320 1.26 -3.78 -27.93
N VAL A 321 0.31 -4.67 -27.59
CA VAL A 321 -0.03 -5.86 -28.40
C VAL A 321 -0.63 -5.46 -29.75
N LYS A 322 -1.46 -4.41 -29.78
CA LYS A 322 -2.01 -3.84 -31.03
C LYS A 322 -0.95 -3.12 -31.88
N GLY A 323 0.26 -2.90 -31.37
CA GLY A 323 1.30 -2.14 -32.05
C GLY A 323 1.08 -0.61 -32.06
N ASP A 324 0.07 -0.09 -31.35
CA ASP A 324 -0.17 1.36 -31.25
C ASP A 324 0.75 2.01 -30.21
N LEU A 325 2.02 2.16 -30.61
CA LEU A 325 3.05 2.80 -29.78
C LEU A 325 2.74 4.28 -29.50
N LYS A 326 1.95 4.95 -30.33
CA LYS A 326 1.52 6.34 -30.09
C LYS A 326 0.51 6.42 -28.95
N ALA A 327 -0.44 5.49 -28.88
CA ALA A 327 -1.36 5.38 -27.75
C ALA A 327 -0.62 4.96 -26.49
N ALA A 328 0.26 3.95 -26.57
CA ALA A 328 1.10 3.52 -25.44
C ALA A 328 1.95 4.68 -24.89
N SER A 329 2.60 5.46 -25.77
CA SER A 329 3.36 6.64 -25.37
C SER A 329 2.50 7.70 -24.69
N ARG A 330 1.28 7.95 -25.19
CA ARG A 330 0.37 8.92 -24.57
C ARG A 330 -0.06 8.46 -23.18
N LEU A 331 -0.40 7.18 -23.04
CA LEU A 331 -0.76 6.57 -21.76
C LEU A 331 0.36 6.73 -20.73
N VAL A 332 1.61 6.40 -21.07
CA VAL A 332 2.76 6.60 -20.17
C VAL A 332 2.91 8.08 -19.76
N GLN A 333 2.78 9.01 -20.70
CA GLN A 333 2.88 10.45 -20.42
C GLN A 333 1.78 10.92 -19.48
N ASP A 334 0.54 10.52 -19.74
CA ASP A 334 -0.63 10.94 -18.98
C ASP A 334 -0.62 10.31 -17.59
N SER A 335 -0.24 9.04 -17.45
CA SER A 335 -0.07 8.37 -16.16
C SER A 335 1.01 9.01 -15.29
N LEU A 336 2.18 9.36 -15.86
CA LEU A 336 3.23 10.07 -15.13
C LEU A 336 2.82 11.49 -14.76
N THR A 337 2.08 12.17 -15.64
CA THR A 337 1.51 13.50 -15.35
C THR A 337 0.55 13.40 -14.18
N LEU A 338 -0.37 12.43 -14.21
CA LEU A 338 -1.37 12.22 -13.16
C LEU A 338 -0.71 11.88 -11.82
N LEU A 339 0.34 11.04 -11.84
CA LEU A 339 1.14 10.74 -10.65
C LEU A 339 1.72 12.03 -10.04
N PHE A 340 2.51 12.79 -10.79
CA PHE A 340 3.17 13.98 -10.26
C PHE A 340 2.19 15.07 -9.86
N MET A 341 1.09 15.21 -10.61
CA MET A 341 0.06 16.20 -10.37
C MET A 341 -0.63 16.01 -9.02
N PHE A 342 -0.71 14.78 -8.52
CA PHE A 342 -1.18 14.48 -7.17
C PHE A 342 -0.03 14.45 -6.16
N LEU A 343 1.01 13.67 -6.46
CA LEU A 343 2.04 13.29 -5.50
C LEU A 343 2.91 14.48 -5.07
N LEU A 344 3.30 15.36 -5.99
CA LEU A 344 4.12 16.54 -5.64
C LEU A 344 3.41 17.50 -4.68
N PRO A 345 2.21 18.03 -5.01
CA PRO A 345 1.52 18.95 -4.11
C PRO A 345 1.06 18.28 -2.82
N ALA A 346 0.66 17.01 -2.85
CA ALA A 346 0.30 16.29 -1.63
C ALA A 346 1.51 16.10 -0.71
N THR A 347 2.68 15.75 -1.25
CA THR A 347 3.92 15.60 -0.48
C THR A 347 4.32 16.94 0.14
N VAL A 348 4.34 18.02 -0.64
CA VAL A 348 4.67 19.36 -0.14
C VAL A 348 3.66 19.82 0.90
N GLY A 349 2.36 19.60 0.67
CA GLY A 349 1.31 19.93 1.62
C GLY A 349 1.49 19.20 2.96
N VAL A 350 1.80 17.89 2.93
CA VAL A 350 2.10 17.11 4.14
C VAL A 350 3.32 17.66 4.88
N VAL A 351 4.38 18.05 4.15
CA VAL A 351 5.58 18.66 4.76
C VAL A 351 5.24 20.00 5.44
N MET A 352 4.42 20.83 4.81
CA MET A 352 4.00 22.13 5.37
C MET A 352 3.18 22.00 6.66
N VAL A 353 2.42 20.92 6.80
CA VAL A 353 1.68 20.61 8.03
C VAL A 353 2.34 19.49 8.83
N GLY A 354 3.64 19.24 8.62
CA GLY A 354 4.33 18.05 9.13
C GLY A 354 4.23 17.88 10.64
N GLU A 355 4.53 18.93 11.42
CA GLU A 355 4.45 18.90 12.88
C GLU A 355 3.03 18.68 13.42
N PRO A 356 2.00 19.47 13.01
CA PRO A 356 0.64 19.23 13.50
C PRO A 356 0.08 17.90 12.99
N LEU A 357 0.38 17.48 11.76
CA LEU A 357 -0.04 16.18 11.25
C LEU A 357 0.58 15.04 12.06
N TYR A 358 1.88 15.11 12.35
CA TYR A 358 2.53 14.13 13.22
C TYR A 358 1.90 14.14 14.60
N THR A 359 1.60 15.32 15.15
CA THR A 359 0.98 15.49 16.47
C THR A 359 -0.39 14.81 16.56
N VAL A 360 -1.22 14.90 15.52
CA VAL A 360 -2.54 14.24 15.48
C VAL A 360 -2.42 12.73 15.69
N PHE A 361 -1.49 12.08 14.99
CA PHE A 361 -1.36 10.63 14.99
C PHE A 361 -0.49 10.12 16.15
N TYR A 362 0.66 10.74 16.36
CA TYR A 362 1.76 10.21 17.18
C TYR A 362 2.11 11.10 18.39
N GLY A 363 1.37 12.20 18.61
CA GLY A 363 1.72 13.17 19.66
C GLY A 363 2.88 14.08 19.24
N LYS A 364 3.23 15.06 20.10
CA LYS A 364 4.18 16.11 19.75
C LYS A 364 5.56 15.49 19.42
N PRO A 365 6.09 15.70 18.20
CA PRO A 365 7.40 15.16 17.82
C PRO A 365 8.54 15.92 18.49
N ASP A 366 9.66 15.24 18.70
CA ASP A 366 10.95 15.91 18.86
C ASP A 366 11.53 16.28 17.47
N SER A 367 12.67 16.98 17.47
CA SER A 367 13.29 17.45 16.22
C SER A 367 13.74 16.30 15.30
N LEU A 368 14.19 15.18 15.88
CA LEU A 368 14.63 14.01 15.12
C LEU A 368 13.44 13.31 14.46
N ALA A 369 12.38 13.05 15.22
CA ALA A 369 11.14 12.44 14.75
C ALA A 369 10.51 13.25 13.62
N LEU A 370 10.44 14.57 13.78
CA LEU A 370 9.90 15.45 12.74
C LEU A 370 10.78 15.44 11.49
N GLY A 371 12.11 15.52 11.64
CA GLY A 371 13.04 15.50 10.51
C GLY A 371 13.00 14.20 9.72
N LEU A 372 12.99 13.04 10.40
CA LEU A 372 12.85 11.73 9.78
C LEU A 372 11.50 11.55 9.09
N PHE A 373 10.42 12.04 9.72
CA PHE A 373 9.08 12.04 9.12
C PHE A 373 9.03 12.84 7.83
N VAL A 374 9.55 14.08 7.84
CA VAL A 374 9.60 14.93 6.65
C VAL A 374 10.42 14.29 5.55
N PHE A 375 11.58 13.71 5.86
CA PHE A 375 12.42 13.04 4.86
C PHE A 375 11.71 11.83 4.25
N ALA A 376 11.08 10.98 5.07
CA ALA A 376 10.33 9.83 4.58
C ALA A 376 9.13 10.24 3.71
N VAL A 377 8.45 11.34 4.05
CA VAL A 377 7.40 11.93 3.21
C VAL A 377 7.97 12.39 1.86
N LEU A 378 9.12 13.08 1.82
CA LEU A 378 9.76 13.49 0.57
C LEU A 378 10.19 12.29 -0.29
N GLN A 379 10.72 11.24 0.35
CA GLN A 379 11.07 9.98 -0.31
C GLN A 379 9.87 9.31 -1.00
N SER A 380 8.62 9.57 -0.55
CA SER A 380 7.42 9.02 -1.18
C SER A 380 7.28 9.37 -2.67
N ILE A 381 7.90 10.47 -3.15
CA ILE A 381 7.93 10.82 -4.57
C ILE A 381 8.66 9.74 -5.39
N ILE A 382 9.81 9.29 -4.91
CA ILE A 382 10.64 8.27 -5.56
C ILE A 382 9.98 6.88 -5.46
N LEU A 383 9.38 6.58 -4.31
CA LEU A 383 8.62 5.35 -4.09
C LEU A 383 7.39 5.28 -5.01
N GLY A 384 6.64 6.38 -5.13
CA GLY A 384 5.46 6.47 -5.99
C GLY A 384 5.81 6.35 -7.47
N LEU A 385 6.95 6.90 -7.90
CA LEU A 385 7.44 6.75 -9.27
C LEU A 385 7.73 5.28 -9.60
N TYR A 386 8.35 4.55 -8.68
CA TYR A 386 8.63 3.13 -8.84
C TYR A 386 7.34 2.31 -9.00
N MET A 387 6.31 2.64 -8.20
CA MET A 387 5.01 1.97 -8.24
C MET A 387 4.26 2.15 -9.58
N VAL A 388 4.62 3.14 -10.39
CA VAL A 388 4.06 3.33 -11.74
C VAL A 388 4.97 2.71 -12.81
N LEU A 389 6.27 2.98 -12.76
CA LEU A 389 7.20 2.55 -13.81
C LEU A 389 7.38 1.03 -13.85
N SER A 390 7.41 0.37 -12.68
CA SER A 390 7.60 -1.08 -12.62
C SER A 390 6.46 -1.86 -13.29
N PRO A 391 5.16 -1.63 -12.97
CA PRO A 391 4.05 -2.27 -13.69
C PRO A 391 4.02 -1.92 -15.18
N MET A 392 4.35 -0.69 -15.57
CA MET A 392 4.37 -0.30 -16.99
C MET A 392 5.42 -1.05 -17.81
N LEU A 393 6.61 -1.23 -17.25
CA LEU A 393 7.65 -2.00 -17.93
C LEU A 393 7.22 -3.47 -18.09
N GLN A 394 6.54 -4.02 -17.09
CA GLN A 394 5.98 -5.38 -17.13
C GLN A 394 4.84 -5.52 -18.15
N ALA A 395 3.98 -4.50 -18.28
CA ALA A 395 2.88 -4.46 -19.26
C ALA A 395 3.38 -4.64 -20.72
N MET A 396 4.61 -4.21 -21.01
CA MET A 396 5.25 -4.39 -22.32
C MET A 396 6.07 -5.68 -22.44
N PHE A 397 5.75 -6.68 -21.61
CA PHE A 397 6.41 -7.99 -21.54
C PHE A 397 7.92 -7.94 -21.23
N ARG A 398 8.40 -6.86 -20.58
CA ARG A 398 9.82 -6.72 -20.17
C ARG A 398 10.07 -7.14 -18.72
N ASN A 399 9.42 -8.21 -18.29
CA ASN A 399 9.48 -8.73 -16.91
C ASN A 399 10.92 -9.01 -16.45
N ARG A 400 11.75 -9.64 -17.28
CA ARG A 400 13.17 -9.91 -16.96
C ARG A 400 13.94 -8.63 -16.66
N LYS A 401 13.69 -7.55 -17.42
CA LYS A 401 14.34 -6.26 -17.19
C LYS A 401 13.84 -5.57 -15.94
N ALA A 402 12.54 -5.63 -15.66
CA ALA A 402 11.99 -5.11 -14.42
C ALA A 402 12.65 -5.77 -13.19
N VAL A 403 12.81 -7.10 -13.24
CA VAL A 403 13.53 -7.87 -12.20
C VAL A 403 15.01 -7.47 -12.12
N LEU A 404 15.71 -7.40 -13.26
CA LEU A 404 17.14 -7.00 -13.27
C LEU A 404 17.35 -5.59 -12.69
N TYR A 405 16.50 -4.64 -13.06
CA TYR A 405 16.60 -3.27 -12.55
C TYR A 405 16.29 -3.20 -11.04
N PHE A 406 15.30 -3.97 -10.58
CA PHE A 406 15.05 -4.13 -9.16
C PHE A 406 16.28 -4.71 -8.43
N ILE A 407 16.91 -5.76 -8.98
CA ILE A 407 18.14 -6.35 -8.41
C ILE A 407 19.26 -5.31 -8.32
N TYR A 408 19.48 -4.49 -9.35
CA TYR A 408 20.47 -3.41 -9.28
C TYR A 408 20.17 -2.41 -8.18
N GLY A 409 18.90 -2.04 -7.98
CA GLY A 409 18.48 -1.22 -6.86
C GLY A 409 18.73 -1.89 -5.51
N SER A 410 18.39 -3.17 -5.36
CA SER A 410 18.61 -3.95 -4.13
C SER A 410 20.09 -4.10 -3.79
N ILE A 411 20.96 -4.31 -4.78
CA ILE A 411 22.42 -4.35 -4.58
C ILE A 411 22.91 -2.97 -4.12
N ALA A 412 22.48 -1.90 -4.79
CA ALA A 412 22.83 -0.54 -4.38
C ALA A 412 22.36 -0.23 -2.96
N LYS A 413 21.15 -0.67 -2.59
CA LYS A 413 20.61 -0.57 -1.22
C LYS A 413 21.55 -1.24 -0.23
N LEU A 414 21.89 -2.51 -0.44
CA LEU A 414 22.76 -3.27 0.46
C LEU A 414 24.14 -2.62 0.62
N VAL A 415 24.74 -2.16 -0.48
CA VAL A 415 26.07 -1.51 -0.46
C VAL A 415 26.03 -0.15 0.22
N LEU A 416 25.00 0.66 -0.04
CA LEU A 416 24.89 2.02 0.51
C LEU A 416 24.36 2.05 1.95
N GLN A 417 23.64 1.02 2.40
CA GLN A 417 23.00 1.00 3.71
C GLN A 417 23.99 1.23 4.85
N LEU A 418 25.05 0.43 4.92
CA LEU A 418 26.04 0.50 5.99
C LEU A 418 26.77 1.86 6.03
N PRO A 419 27.36 2.35 4.91
CA PRO A 419 28.01 3.67 4.90
C PRO A 419 27.07 4.83 5.24
N THR A 420 25.82 4.78 4.76
CA THR A 420 24.87 5.86 5.03
C THR A 420 24.36 5.84 6.47
N ILE A 421 24.23 4.68 7.11
CA ILE A 421 23.97 4.59 8.56
C ILE A 421 25.16 5.12 9.34
N ALA A 422 26.39 4.77 8.96
CA ALA A 422 27.59 5.25 9.65
C ALA A 422 27.75 6.79 9.58
N LEU A 423 27.41 7.39 8.44
CA LEU A 423 27.58 8.84 8.22
C LEU A 423 26.37 9.67 8.68
N PHE A 424 25.15 9.17 8.47
CA PHE A 424 23.90 9.91 8.65
C PHE A 424 22.96 9.30 9.69
N HIS A 425 23.41 8.27 10.42
CA HIS A 425 22.66 7.63 11.51
C HIS A 425 21.25 7.21 11.06
N SER A 426 20.19 7.63 11.75
CA SER A 426 18.79 7.29 11.46
C SER A 426 18.29 7.78 10.08
N TYR A 427 18.96 8.74 9.44
CA TYR A 427 18.65 9.15 8.06
C TYR A 427 19.24 8.20 7.03
N GLY A 428 20.25 7.41 7.39
CA GLY A 428 20.95 6.50 6.50
C GLY A 428 20.03 5.56 5.71
N PRO A 429 19.10 4.84 6.37
CA PRO A 429 18.13 3.96 5.70
C PRO A 429 17.30 4.69 4.64
N LEU A 430 16.82 5.90 4.93
CA LEU A 430 16.02 6.71 4.02
C LEU A 430 16.84 7.18 2.80
N ILE A 431 18.07 7.65 3.03
CA ILE A 431 19.01 8.08 1.97
C ILE A 431 19.35 6.91 1.06
N SER A 432 19.74 5.78 1.66
CA SER A 432 20.06 4.55 0.95
C SER A 432 18.88 4.06 0.10
N THR A 433 17.66 4.04 0.64
CA THR A 433 16.45 3.67 -0.13
C THR A 433 16.20 4.63 -1.28
N THR A 434 16.37 5.93 -1.04
CA THR A 434 16.16 6.96 -2.06
C THR A 434 17.10 6.75 -3.25
N ILE A 435 18.40 6.61 -3.00
CA ILE A 435 19.40 6.37 -4.04
C ILE A 435 19.16 5.03 -4.74
N ALA A 436 18.93 3.97 -3.96
CA ALA A 436 18.69 2.63 -4.45
C ALA A 436 17.46 2.52 -5.35
N LEU A 437 16.42 3.33 -5.15
CA LEU A 437 15.24 3.38 -6.02
C LEU A 437 15.36 4.36 -7.18
N ILE A 438 16.21 5.37 -7.11
CA ILE A 438 16.52 6.23 -8.26
C ILE A 438 17.09 5.38 -9.41
N ILE A 439 17.96 4.42 -9.12
CA ILE A 439 18.58 3.54 -10.12
C ILE A 439 17.53 2.78 -10.96
N PRO A 440 16.65 1.93 -10.40
CA PRO A 440 15.63 1.24 -11.16
C PRO A 440 14.65 2.22 -11.82
N ASN A 441 14.27 3.31 -11.15
CA ASN A 441 13.37 4.31 -11.75
C ASN A 441 13.94 4.90 -13.05
N VAL A 442 15.22 5.30 -13.04
CA VAL A 442 15.89 5.84 -14.23
C VAL A 442 16.00 4.79 -15.32
N LEU A 443 16.42 3.56 -14.98
CA LEU A 443 16.56 2.47 -15.94
C LEU A 443 15.21 2.08 -16.56
N MET A 444 14.18 1.89 -15.74
CA MET A 444 12.82 1.59 -16.19
C MET A 444 12.28 2.71 -17.09
N TYR A 445 12.41 3.97 -16.67
CA TYR A 445 11.95 5.11 -17.47
C TYR A 445 12.65 5.20 -18.83
N ARG A 446 13.98 5.00 -18.87
CA ARG A 446 14.76 4.99 -20.12
C ARG A 446 14.29 3.88 -21.05
N ASP A 447 14.09 2.68 -20.53
CA ASP A 447 13.67 1.53 -21.32
C ASP A 447 12.23 1.69 -21.83
N ILE A 448 11.32 2.22 -21.00
CA ILE A 448 9.95 2.56 -21.41
C ILE A 448 9.97 3.59 -22.54
N CYS A 449 10.77 4.66 -22.42
CA CYS A 449 10.89 5.66 -23.47
C CYS A 449 11.44 5.07 -24.77
N LYS A 450 12.40 4.14 -24.69
CA LYS A 450 12.99 3.48 -25.85
C LYS A 450 11.98 2.61 -26.60
N VAL A 451 11.09 1.93 -25.87
CA VAL A 451 10.08 1.02 -26.44
C VAL A 451 8.88 1.77 -27.02
N THR A 452 8.35 2.73 -26.27
CA THR A 452 7.10 3.42 -26.64
C THR A 452 7.33 4.66 -27.50
N GLY A 453 8.55 5.19 -27.56
CA GLY A 453 8.84 6.46 -28.24
C GLY A 453 8.33 7.69 -27.48
N VAL A 454 8.19 7.59 -26.15
CA VAL A 454 7.70 8.69 -25.31
C VAL A 454 8.51 9.97 -25.52
N LYS A 455 7.79 11.04 -25.85
CA LYS A 455 8.33 12.39 -25.99
C LYS A 455 8.67 12.97 -24.61
N ARG A 456 9.92 12.75 -24.16
CA ARG A 456 10.44 13.21 -22.85
C ARG A 456 10.17 14.70 -22.57
N LYS A 457 10.26 15.55 -23.60
CA LYS A 457 9.97 17.00 -23.50
C LYS A 457 8.55 17.30 -23.00
N VAL A 458 7.56 16.47 -23.34
CA VAL A 458 6.16 16.66 -22.91
C VAL A 458 6.03 16.41 -21.42
N ILE A 459 6.61 15.32 -20.93
CA ILE A 459 6.61 14.99 -19.50
C ILE A 459 7.33 16.09 -18.74
N LEU A 460 8.53 16.48 -19.19
CA LEU A 460 9.32 17.52 -18.53
C LEU A 460 8.56 18.85 -18.43
N LYS A 461 7.94 19.33 -19.52
CA LYS A 461 7.16 20.58 -19.51
C LYS A 461 5.99 20.50 -18.52
N ARG A 462 5.29 19.36 -18.47
CA ARG A 462 4.17 19.15 -17.54
C ARG A 462 4.64 19.07 -16.10
N THR A 463 5.72 18.35 -15.82
CA THR A 463 6.31 18.26 -14.47
C THR A 463 6.79 19.63 -14.00
N ILE A 464 7.44 20.43 -14.86
CA ILE A 464 7.84 21.81 -14.52
C ILE A 464 6.62 22.65 -14.16
N LEU A 465 5.53 22.58 -14.94
CA LEU A 465 4.30 23.29 -14.63
C LEU A 465 3.71 22.84 -13.28
N ILE A 466 3.64 21.54 -13.01
CA ILE A 466 3.19 20.98 -11.73
C ILE A 466 4.06 21.49 -10.57
N SER A 467 5.37 21.45 -10.72
CA SER A 467 6.33 21.94 -9.72
C SER A 467 6.14 23.43 -9.45
N LEU A 468 5.92 24.24 -10.49
CA LEU A 468 5.65 25.66 -10.35
C LEU A 468 4.32 25.94 -9.63
N LEU A 469 3.25 25.23 -9.99
CA LEU A 469 1.97 25.34 -9.28
C LEU A 469 2.08 24.89 -7.82
N THR A 470 2.87 23.85 -7.56
CA THR A 470 3.15 23.37 -6.20
C THR A 470 3.95 24.39 -5.40
N LEU A 471 4.93 25.05 -6.02
CA LEU A 471 5.71 26.12 -5.40
C LEU A 471 4.82 27.34 -5.07
N VAL A 472 3.93 27.74 -5.99
CA VAL A 472 2.98 28.83 -5.74
C VAL A 472 2.03 28.46 -4.60
N MET A 473 1.51 27.23 -4.56
CA MET A 473 0.72 26.74 -3.43
C MET A 473 1.51 26.81 -2.12
N PHE A 474 2.77 26.36 -2.12
CA PHE A 474 3.65 26.39 -0.96
C PHE A 474 3.85 27.81 -0.43
N LEU A 475 4.13 28.77 -1.31
CA LEU A 475 4.32 30.17 -0.90
C LEU A 475 3.04 30.80 -0.35
N LEU A 476 1.91 30.60 -1.02
CA LEU A 476 0.62 31.17 -0.60
C LEU A 476 0.15 30.58 0.73
N ILE A 477 0.18 29.25 0.85
CA ILE A 477 -0.22 28.57 2.09
C ILE A 477 0.78 28.85 3.20
N GLY A 478 2.08 28.94 2.91
CA GLY A 478 3.10 29.26 3.90
C GLY A 478 2.90 30.67 4.47
N THR A 479 2.51 31.63 3.62
CA THR A 479 2.14 32.98 4.05
C THR A 479 0.90 32.95 4.94
N ILE A 480 -0.13 32.17 4.57
CA ILE A 480 -1.35 32.02 5.39
C ILE A 480 -1.04 31.37 6.73
N GLN A 481 -0.20 30.32 6.77
CA GLN A 481 0.22 29.67 8.00
C GLN A 481 1.01 30.64 8.90
N TRP A 482 1.90 31.44 8.32
CA TRP A 482 2.64 32.46 9.05
C TRP A 482 1.71 33.50 9.67
N LEU A 483 0.70 33.97 8.94
CA LEU A 483 -0.34 34.87 9.46
C LEU A 483 -1.19 34.22 10.55
N LEU A 484 -1.60 32.96 10.36
CA LEU A 484 -2.38 32.20 11.35
C LEU A 484 -1.57 31.92 12.62
N GLY A 485 -0.26 31.74 12.50
CA GLY A 485 0.64 31.46 13.62
C GLY A 485 0.69 32.56 14.68
N PHE A 486 0.34 33.81 14.32
CA PHE A 486 0.20 34.90 15.28
C PHE A 486 -1.03 34.77 16.19
N PHE A 487 -2.09 34.11 15.71
CA PHE A 487 -3.35 33.97 16.43
C PHE A 487 -3.56 32.57 17.00
N PHE A 488 -2.93 31.56 16.39
CA PHE A 488 -3.26 30.18 16.63
C PHE A 488 -2.01 29.29 16.56
N GLN A 489 -1.48 28.93 17.73
CA GLN A 489 -0.50 27.86 17.84
C GLN A 489 -1.22 26.56 18.25
N PRO A 490 -1.21 25.51 17.40
CA PRO A 490 -1.91 24.27 17.69
C PRO A 490 -1.39 23.61 18.98
N SER A 491 -2.15 23.70 20.06
CA SER A 491 -1.83 23.07 21.34
C SER A 491 -2.54 21.72 21.45
N GLY A 492 -1.81 20.64 21.15
CA GLY A 492 -2.31 19.27 21.29
C GLY A 492 -3.05 18.73 20.05
N ARG A 493 -3.56 17.49 20.17
CA ARG A 493 -4.02 16.69 19.02
C ARG A 493 -5.24 17.25 18.31
N LEU A 494 -6.23 17.73 19.08
CA LEU A 494 -7.52 18.15 18.56
C LEU A 494 -7.43 19.45 17.76
N TRP A 495 -6.67 20.43 18.28
CA TRP A 495 -6.34 21.65 17.56
C TRP A 495 -5.43 21.40 16.36
N SER A 496 -4.47 20.49 16.47
CA SER A 496 -3.65 20.06 15.33
C SER A 496 -4.49 19.43 14.21
N PHE A 497 -5.54 18.66 14.55
CA PHE A 497 -6.46 18.10 13.57
C PHE A 497 -7.21 19.18 12.81
N PHE A 498 -7.82 20.14 13.51
CA PHE A 498 -8.51 21.25 12.85
C PHE A 498 -7.58 22.10 12.01
N TYR A 499 -6.36 22.35 12.49
CA TYR A 499 -5.35 23.09 11.74
C TYR A 499 -4.98 22.36 10.44
N VAL A 500 -4.67 21.06 10.51
CA VAL A 500 -4.38 20.23 9.34
C VAL A 500 -5.56 20.19 8.37
N ALA A 501 -6.79 20.04 8.88
CA ALA A 501 -7.99 20.00 8.05
C ALA A 501 -8.22 21.34 7.32
N LEU A 502 -8.09 22.46 8.02
CA LEU A 502 -8.26 23.80 7.46
C LEU A 502 -7.17 24.10 6.41
N VAL A 503 -5.90 23.99 6.80
CA VAL A 503 -4.77 24.30 5.92
C VAL A 503 -4.73 23.33 4.73
N GLY A 504 -5.01 22.04 4.98
CA GLY A 504 -5.10 21.03 3.92
C GLY A 504 -6.22 21.32 2.93
N ALA A 505 -7.41 21.73 3.40
CA ALA A 505 -8.51 22.11 2.54
C ALA A 505 -8.19 23.37 1.72
N MET A 506 -7.56 24.38 2.33
CA MET A 506 -7.12 25.59 1.64
C MET A 506 -6.07 25.29 0.58
N GLY A 507 -5.04 24.52 0.92
CA GLY A 507 -3.96 24.15 -0.01
C GLY A 507 -4.47 23.29 -1.17
N GLY A 508 -5.27 22.27 -0.88
CA GLY A 508 -5.89 21.42 -1.89
C GLY A 508 -6.84 22.21 -2.81
N GLY A 509 -7.66 23.08 -2.24
CA GLY A 509 -8.58 23.94 -2.99
C GLY A 509 -7.84 24.92 -3.90
N LEU A 510 -6.82 25.60 -3.38
CA LEU A 510 -5.99 26.53 -4.14
C LEU A 510 -5.28 25.84 -5.31
N TYR A 511 -4.64 24.70 -5.04
CA TYR A 511 -3.97 23.93 -6.09
C TYR A 511 -4.95 23.41 -7.15
N MET A 512 -6.14 22.96 -6.74
CA MET A 512 -7.19 22.54 -7.67
C MET A 512 -7.65 23.69 -8.57
N VAL A 513 -7.86 24.89 -8.03
CA VAL A 513 -8.24 26.09 -8.80
C VAL A 513 -7.15 26.46 -9.80
N MET A 514 -5.88 26.49 -9.38
CA MET A 514 -4.75 26.79 -10.27
C MET A 514 -4.59 25.73 -11.37
N SER A 515 -4.78 24.46 -11.02
CA SER A 515 -4.72 23.34 -11.98
C SER A 515 -5.86 23.37 -13.00
N LEU A 516 -7.06 23.83 -12.60
CA LEU A 516 -8.18 24.07 -13.51
C LEU A 516 -7.88 25.23 -14.47
N ARG A 517 -7.31 26.34 -13.96
CA ARG A 517 -6.99 27.54 -14.75
C ARG A 517 -5.90 27.28 -15.79
N THR A 518 -4.97 26.38 -15.51
CA THR A 518 -3.88 26.00 -16.44
C THR A 518 -4.26 24.86 -17.40
N TYR A 519 -5.52 24.40 -17.39
CA TYR A 519 -6.02 23.24 -18.16
C TYR A 519 -5.26 21.93 -17.88
N LEU A 520 -4.46 21.90 -16.81
CA LEU A 520 -3.73 20.70 -16.41
C LEU A 520 -4.71 19.62 -15.91
N LEU A 521 -5.74 20.04 -15.18
CA LEU A 521 -6.76 19.14 -14.62
C LEU A 521 -7.61 18.46 -15.71
N ASP A 522 -7.76 19.07 -16.89
CA ASP A 522 -8.51 18.52 -18.03
C ASP A 522 -8.04 17.13 -18.44
N LYS A 523 -6.73 16.88 -18.29
CA LYS A 523 -6.12 15.59 -18.64
C LYS A 523 -6.41 14.49 -17.62
N VAL A 524 -6.80 14.86 -16.41
CA VAL A 524 -7.09 13.93 -15.33
C VAL A 524 -8.58 13.63 -15.26
N ILE A 525 -9.43 14.65 -15.23
CA ILE A 525 -10.88 14.48 -15.03
C ILE A 525 -11.69 14.52 -16.33
N GLY A 526 -11.02 14.74 -17.47
CA GLY A 526 -11.67 14.94 -18.75
C GLY A 526 -12.14 16.37 -18.96
N LYS A 527 -12.06 16.82 -20.22
CA LYS A 527 -12.36 18.21 -20.60
C LYS A 527 -13.78 18.64 -20.19
N ALA A 528 -14.78 17.80 -20.42
CA ALA A 528 -16.18 18.11 -20.09
C ALA A 528 -16.38 18.38 -18.58
N GLN A 529 -15.76 17.58 -17.72
CA GLN A 529 -15.89 17.74 -16.27
C GLN A 529 -15.06 18.93 -15.77
N ALA A 530 -13.90 19.18 -16.37
CA ALA A 530 -13.09 20.37 -16.09
C ALA A 530 -13.79 21.66 -16.52
N ASP A 531 -14.44 21.68 -17.68
CA ASP A 531 -15.22 22.82 -18.17
C ASP A 531 -16.40 23.11 -17.22
N ARG A 532 -17.10 22.07 -16.75
CA ARG A 532 -18.17 22.21 -15.75
C ARG A 532 -17.66 22.82 -14.44
N LEU A 533 -16.48 22.42 -13.98
CA LEU A 533 -15.87 23.00 -12.78
C LEU A 533 -15.39 24.43 -13.02
N ARG A 534 -14.77 24.74 -14.16
CA ARG A 534 -14.36 26.11 -14.51
C ARG A 534 -15.54 27.06 -14.58
N ALA A 535 -16.67 26.63 -15.15
CA ALA A 535 -17.91 27.41 -15.13
C ALA A 535 -18.41 27.66 -13.70
N LYS A 536 -18.40 26.62 -12.83
CA LYS A 536 -18.81 26.76 -11.43
C LYS A 536 -17.94 27.73 -10.63
N PHE A 537 -16.63 27.74 -10.89
CA PHE A 537 -15.68 28.62 -10.20
C PHE A 537 -15.44 29.96 -10.92
N LYS A 538 -16.17 30.26 -12.01
CA LYS A 538 -15.99 31.47 -12.85
C LYS A 538 -14.53 31.66 -13.31
N LEU A 539 -13.89 30.56 -13.72
CA LEU A 539 -12.49 30.51 -14.19
C LEU A 539 -12.38 30.44 -15.73
N SER A 540 -13.48 30.68 -16.45
CA SER A 540 -13.58 30.59 -17.92
C SER A 540 -12.86 31.72 -18.63
#